data_AF-A0A8R1WFP6-F1
#
_entry.id   AF-A0A8R1WFP6-F1
#
_cell.length_a   1.000
_cell.length_b   1.000
_cell.length_c   1.000
_cell.angle_alpha   90.00
_cell.angle_beta   90.00
_cell.angle_gamma   90.00
#
_symmetry.space_group_name_H-M   'P 1'
#
loop_
_entity.id
_entity.type
_entity.pdbx_description
1 polymer ?
#
loop_
_entity_poly.entity_id
_entity_poly.type
_entity_poly.pdbx_seq_one_letter_code
_entity_poly.pdbx_strand_id
1 'polypeptide(L)'
;MSKSGTKMRLSEAKTLELIDLYRREECLWNSRLSVYRYKTKRNEAIERIVKELNVRKLEAHHVTTKIKNLRNSYCAELKKMSGGRRRDSFKPKVWFAKMDSFLRAHVPCPTPDATPSLPNVKIEIVSDSEESESNVTENNKEDLQSLIRTIEKLSEQLKTRTTRKQDVFDDFGTYVASVLRSLPSERAMALQPKIISLINSSDDIKNEYS
;
A
#
# COMPACT_ATOMS: atom_id res chain seq x y z
N MET A 1 5.75 18.60 26.74
CA MET A 1 6.44 17.34 27.10
C MET A 1 6.92 16.66 25.83
N SER A 2 8.24 16.66 25.58
CA SER A 2 8.84 16.08 24.37
C SER A 2 8.96 14.56 24.52
N LYS A 3 8.17 13.78 23.77
CA LYS A 3 8.38 12.33 23.66
C LYS A 3 9.61 12.07 22.79
N SER A 4 10.76 11.88 23.44
CA SER A 4 12.00 11.45 22.80
C SER A 4 11.81 10.03 22.24
N GLY A 5 11.70 9.90 20.93
CA GLY A 5 11.54 8.62 20.23
C GLY A 5 12.84 7.81 20.32
N THR A 6 12.93 6.93 21.31
CA THR A 6 14.04 5.99 21.44
C THR A 6 14.07 5.06 20.21
N LYS A 7 15.01 5.29 19.30
CA LYS A 7 15.23 4.43 18.13
C LYS A 7 15.81 3.10 18.60
N MET A 8 14.95 2.08 18.75
CA MET A 8 15.40 0.75 19.11
C MET A 8 16.43 0.22 18.08
N ARG A 9 17.57 -0.23 18.59
CA ARG A 9 18.64 -0.85 17.80
C ARG A 9 18.52 -2.38 17.87
N LEU A 10 18.14 -2.99 16.76
CA LEU A 10 18.17 -4.44 16.59
C LEU A 10 19.59 -4.88 16.20
N SER A 11 20.11 -5.96 16.79
CA SER A 11 21.41 -6.54 16.42
C SER A 11 21.40 -7.07 14.99
N GLU A 12 22.59 -7.33 14.43
CA GLU A 12 22.70 -7.88 13.07
C GLU A 12 22.07 -9.27 12.97
N ALA A 13 22.36 -10.17 13.92
CA ALA A 13 21.75 -11.50 13.98
C ALA A 13 20.21 -11.44 14.02
N LYS A 14 19.65 -10.58 14.89
CA LYS A 14 18.20 -10.39 14.97
C LYS A 14 17.62 -9.69 13.74
N THR A 15 18.41 -8.87 13.04
CA THR A 15 18.00 -8.27 11.76
C THR A 15 17.89 -9.33 10.67
N LEU A 16 18.80 -10.32 10.63
CA LEU A 16 18.71 -11.45 9.69
C LEU A 16 17.51 -12.34 9.99
N GLU A 17 17.28 -12.66 11.27
CA GLU A 17 16.10 -13.41 11.72
C GLU A 17 14.80 -12.69 11.34
N LEU A 18 14.73 -11.36 11.55
CA LEU A 18 13.60 -10.54 11.12
C LEU A 18 13.36 -10.65 9.60
N ILE A 19 14.41 -10.69 8.78
CA ILE A 19 14.26 -10.80 7.33
C ILE A 19 13.71 -12.16 6.94
N ASP A 20 14.13 -13.24 7.61
CA ASP A 20 13.61 -14.58 7.35
C ASP A 20 12.13 -14.70 7.75
N LEU A 21 11.73 -14.08 8.87
CA LEU A 21 10.32 -14.00 9.26
C LEU A 21 9.51 -13.13 8.30
N TYR A 22 10.05 -11.97 7.91
CA TYR A 22 9.42 -11.07 6.96
C TYR A 22 9.18 -11.74 5.60
N ARG A 23 10.11 -12.58 5.14
CA ARG A 23 9.95 -13.36 3.90
C ARG A 23 8.75 -14.30 3.96
N ARG A 24 8.52 -14.97 5.10
CA ARG A 24 7.40 -15.91 5.29
C ARG A 24 6.03 -15.22 5.28
N GLU A 25 5.99 -13.97 5.72
CA GLU A 25 4.75 -13.17 5.82
C GLU A 25 4.44 -12.44 4.51
N GLU A 26 3.94 -13.15 3.51
CA GLU A 26 3.64 -12.55 2.19
C GLU A 26 2.67 -11.37 2.25
N CYS A 27 1.75 -11.35 3.21
CA CYS A 27 0.80 -10.25 3.41
C CYS A 27 1.49 -8.91 3.76
N LEU A 28 2.79 -8.91 4.09
CA LEU A 28 3.57 -7.72 4.40
C LEU A 28 4.36 -7.16 3.21
N TRP A 29 4.50 -7.90 2.10
CA TRP A 29 5.31 -7.47 0.97
C TRP A 29 4.73 -7.77 -0.41
N ASN A 30 3.85 -8.76 -0.52
CA ASN A 30 3.23 -9.16 -1.77
C ASN A 30 1.93 -8.38 -1.99
N SER A 31 2.02 -7.28 -2.75
CA SER A 31 0.86 -6.43 -3.08
C SER A 31 -0.20 -7.13 -3.94
N ARG A 32 0.12 -8.28 -4.54
CA ARG A 32 -0.81 -9.06 -5.38
C ARG A 32 -1.78 -9.91 -4.56
N LEU A 33 -1.50 -10.11 -3.26
CA LEU A 33 -2.40 -10.86 -2.39
C LEU A 33 -3.54 -9.99 -1.90
N SER A 34 -4.77 -10.52 -1.94
CA SER A 34 -5.93 -9.86 -1.34
C SER A 34 -5.72 -9.55 0.15
N VAL A 35 -4.96 -10.39 0.87
CA VAL A 35 -4.63 -10.19 2.29
C VAL A 35 -3.75 -8.97 2.57
N TYR A 36 -2.97 -8.49 1.59
CA TYR A 36 -2.07 -7.34 1.74
C TYR A 36 -2.80 -6.03 2.04
N ARG A 37 -4.05 -5.89 1.55
CA ARG A 37 -4.85 -4.67 1.76
C ARG A 37 -5.42 -4.57 3.18
N TYR A 38 -5.56 -5.69 3.88
CA TYR A 38 -6.21 -5.72 5.20
C TYR A 38 -5.21 -5.38 6.31
N LYS A 39 -5.41 -4.23 6.95
CA LYS A 39 -4.57 -3.76 8.07
C LYS A 39 -4.52 -4.79 9.21
N THR A 40 -5.63 -5.41 9.54
CA THR A 40 -5.73 -6.47 10.57
C THR A 40 -4.80 -7.62 10.27
N LYS A 41 -4.83 -8.17 9.05
CA LYS A 41 -3.95 -9.26 8.63
C LYS A 41 -2.46 -8.89 8.64
N ARG A 42 -2.13 -7.66 8.27
CA ARG A 42 -0.74 -7.17 8.39
C ARG A 42 -0.31 -7.01 9.83
N ASN A 43 -1.19 -6.51 10.70
CA ASN A 43 -0.90 -6.37 12.12
C ASN A 43 -0.71 -7.75 12.78
N GLU A 44 -1.60 -8.71 12.51
CA GLU A 44 -1.47 -10.11 12.96
C GLU A 44 -0.12 -10.72 12.53
N ALA A 45 0.32 -10.44 11.30
CA ALA A 45 1.64 -10.88 10.83
C ALA A 45 2.80 -10.18 11.56
N ILE A 46 2.72 -8.87 11.79
CA ILE A 46 3.74 -8.14 12.55
C ILE A 46 3.81 -8.64 13.99
N GLU A 47 2.67 -8.93 14.63
CA GLU A 47 2.60 -9.50 15.98
C GLU A 47 3.24 -10.88 16.04
N ARG A 48 2.99 -11.74 15.04
CA ARG A 48 3.69 -13.02 14.91
C ARG A 48 5.21 -12.84 14.82
N ILE A 49 5.68 -11.88 14.02
CA ILE A 49 7.11 -11.53 13.93
C ILE A 49 7.67 -11.05 15.27
N VAL A 50 6.95 -10.20 16.00
CA VAL A 50 7.37 -9.70 17.34
C VAL A 50 7.51 -10.87 18.31
N LYS A 51 6.52 -11.77 18.32
CA LYS A 51 6.52 -12.96 19.19
C LYS A 51 7.68 -13.89 18.88
N GLU A 52 7.95 -14.16 17.59
CA GLU A 52 9.06 -15.06 17.19
C GLU A 52 10.43 -14.44 17.44
N LEU A 53 10.61 -13.13 17.23
CA LEU A 53 11.89 -12.46 17.50
C LEU A 53 12.29 -12.52 18.99
N ASN A 54 11.29 -12.56 19.88
CA ASN A 54 11.44 -12.68 21.33
C ASN A 54 12.50 -11.73 21.92
N VAL A 55 12.41 -10.44 21.57
CA VAL A 55 13.31 -9.38 22.07
C VAL A 55 12.61 -8.55 23.14
N ARG A 56 13.30 -8.27 24.26
CA ARG A 56 12.75 -7.45 25.36
C ARG A 56 12.33 -6.07 24.85
N LYS A 57 11.15 -5.61 25.27
CA LYS A 57 10.54 -4.31 24.90
C LYS A 57 10.33 -4.13 23.38
N LEU A 58 10.32 -5.22 22.60
CA LEU A 58 9.97 -5.17 21.19
C LEU A 58 8.45 -5.14 21.02
N GLU A 59 7.99 -4.16 20.24
CA GLU A 59 6.58 -3.96 19.92
C GLU A 59 6.39 -3.89 18.41
N ALA A 60 5.14 -4.03 17.96
CA ALA A 60 4.77 -4.02 16.54
C ALA A 60 5.29 -2.77 15.80
N HIS A 61 5.27 -1.60 16.43
CA HIS A 61 5.71 -0.34 15.81
C HIS A 61 7.23 -0.35 15.52
N HIS A 62 8.04 -1.01 16.35
CA HIS A 62 9.47 -1.15 16.16
C HIS A 62 9.79 -2.05 14.95
N VAL A 63 9.09 -3.17 14.83
CA VAL A 63 9.22 -4.09 13.69
C VAL A 63 8.80 -3.40 12.40
N THR A 64 7.65 -2.70 12.41
CA THR A 64 7.15 -1.93 11.26
C THR A 64 8.18 -0.89 10.79
N THR A 65 8.75 -0.14 11.75
CA THR A 65 9.78 0.87 11.46
C THR A 65 11.05 0.24 10.89
N LYS A 66 11.48 -0.91 11.44
CA LYS A 66 12.65 -1.63 10.97
C LYS A 66 12.46 -2.19 9.56
N ILE A 67 11.30 -2.79 9.26
CA ILE A 67 10.95 -3.26 7.90
C ILE A 67 10.95 -2.09 6.90
N LYS A 68 10.34 -0.95 7.26
CA LYS A 68 10.36 0.25 6.42
C LYS A 68 11.79 0.72 6.13
N ASN A 69 12.64 0.80 7.16
CA ASN A 69 14.04 1.21 7.01
C ASN A 69 14.85 0.22 6.15
N LEU A 70 14.58 -1.09 6.30
CA LEU A 70 15.20 -2.14 5.48
C LEU A 70 14.78 -2.01 4.00
N ARG A 71 13.49 -1.80 3.72
CA ARG A 71 12.99 -1.56 2.35
C ARG A 71 13.61 -0.32 1.73
N ASN A 72 13.70 0.79 2.47
CA ASN A 72 14.36 2.00 2.01
C ASN A 72 15.84 1.76 1.69
N SER A 73 16.55 1.04 2.56
CA SER A 73 17.95 0.67 2.35
C SER A 73 18.10 -0.21 1.11
N TYR A 74 17.23 -1.21 0.95
CA TYR A 74 17.19 -2.08 -0.22
C TYR A 74 16.98 -1.31 -1.53
N CYS A 75 16.00 -0.40 -1.58
CA CYS A 75 15.77 0.46 -2.76
C CYS A 75 16.98 1.36 -3.06
N ALA A 76 17.64 1.90 -2.03
CA ALA A 76 18.84 2.71 -2.21
C ALA A 76 20.00 1.89 -2.78
N GLU A 77 20.18 0.64 -2.31
CA GLU A 77 21.18 -0.28 -2.86
C GLU A 77 20.86 -0.66 -4.32
N LEU A 78 19.59 -0.92 -4.66
CA LEU A 78 19.18 -1.15 -6.06
C LEU A 78 19.52 0.04 -6.98
N LYS A 79 19.32 1.27 -6.52
CA LYS A 79 19.68 2.49 -7.28
C LYS A 79 21.19 2.62 -7.49
N LYS A 80 22.00 2.22 -6.50
CA LYS A 80 23.48 2.21 -6.66
C LYS A 80 23.92 1.17 -7.69
N MET A 81 23.22 0.04 -7.77
CA MET A 81 23.50 -1.03 -8.73
C MET A 81 23.04 -0.70 -10.16
N SER A 82 21.97 0.09 -10.34
CA SER A 82 21.50 0.50 -11.67
C SER A 82 22.33 1.64 -12.29
N GLY A 83 22.96 2.49 -11.46
CA GLY A 83 23.73 3.67 -11.89
C GLY A 83 25.13 3.44 -12.49
N GLY A 84 25.41 2.27 -13.07
CA GLY A 84 26.60 2.06 -13.90
C GLY A 84 27.97 1.94 -13.19
N ARG A 85 28.06 1.98 -11.86
CA ARG A 85 29.29 1.58 -11.16
C ARG A 85 29.41 0.05 -11.17
N ARG A 86 30.56 -0.44 -11.65
CA ARG A 86 30.84 -1.85 -11.96
C ARG A 86 30.20 -2.84 -10.98
N ARG A 87 29.39 -3.74 -11.54
CA ARG A 87 28.75 -4.90 -10.87
C ARG A 87 29.76 -5.76 -10.08
N ASP A 88 31.04 -5.72 -10.46
CA ASP A 88 32.08 -6.63 -9.95
C ASP A 88 32.74 -6.19 -8.64
N SER A 89 32.60 -4.94 -8.19
CA SER A 89 33.27 -4.45 -6.97
C SER A 89 32.30 -4.25 -5.79
N PHE A 90 30.99 -4.28 -6.04
CA PHE A 90 30.00 -4.08 -4.98
C PHE A 90 29.54 -5.43 -4.43
N LYS A 91 30.04 -5.81 -3.24
CA LYS A 91 29.55 -6.96 -2.50
C LYS A 91 28.41 -6.50 -1.57
N PRO A 92 27.13 -6.71 -1.94
CA PRO A 92 26.03 -6.39 -1.05
C PRO A 92 26.15 -7.16 0.27
N LYS A 93 25.71 -6.51 1.36
CA LYS A 93 25.69 -7.13 2.70
C LYS A 93 24.77 -8.36 2.71
N VAL A 94 25.03 -9.30 3.63
CA VAL A 94 24.28 -10.58 3.74
C VAL A 94 22.75 -10.37 3.80
N TRP A 95 22.30 -9.32 4.49
CA TRP A 95 20.87 -8.98 4.56
C TRP A 95 20.26 -8.61 3.21
N PHE A 96 21.04 -8.00 2.30
CA PHE A 96 20.55 -7.56 0.99
C PHE A 96 20.26 -8.77 0.10
N ALA A 97 21.15 -9.76 0.04
CA ALA A 97 20.93 -10.97 -0.74
C ALA A 97 19.67 -11.73 -0.28
N LYS A 98 19.44 -11.81 1.03
CA LYS A 98 18.20 -12.38 1.59
C LYS A 98 16.96 -11.58 1.15
N MET A 99 17.01 -10.25 1.20
CA MET A 99 15.90 -9.40 0.78
C MET A 99 15.62 -9.44 -0.72
N ASP A 100 16.67 -9.43 -1.56
CA ASP A 100 16.56 -9.48 -3.02
C ASP A 100 15.84 -10.76 -3.48
N SER A 101 16.08 -11.90 -2.81
CA SER A 101 15.51 -13.20 -3.16
C SER A 101 13.98 -13.26 -3.23
N PHE A 102 13.26 -12.37 -2.55
CA PHE A 102 11.79 -12.32 -2.57
C PHE A 102 11.23 -10.94 -2.91
N LEU A 103 11.95 -9.84 -2.66
CA LEU A 103 11.45 -8.51 -2.97
C LEU A 103 11.69 -8.09 -4.42
N ARG A 104 12.65 -8.68 -5.14
CA ARG A 104 13.01 -8.24 -6.49
C ARG A 104 11.85 -8.26 -7.48
N ALA A 105 10.95 -9.24 -7.36
CA ALA A 105 9.77 -9.35 -8.20
C ALA A 105 8.60 -8.45 -7.76
N HIS A 106 8.66 -7.84 -6.58
CA HIS A 106 7.54 -7.13 -5.94
C HIS A 106 7.83 -5.66 -5.61
N VAL A 107 9.08 -5.23 -5.71
CA VAL A 107 9.49 -3.84 -5.56
C VAL A 107 9.80 -3.30 -6.95
N PRO A 108 8.96 -2.38 -7.49
CA PRO A 108 9.28 -1.72 -8.74
C PRO A 108 10.65 -1.07 -8.62
N CYS A 109 11.58 -1.48 -9.46
CA CYS A 109 12.81 -0.73 -9.65
C CYS A 109 12.39 0.65 -10.18
N PRO A 110 12.78 1.77 -9.54
CA PRO A 110 12.61 3.07 -10.14
C PRO A 110 13.55 3.11 -11.36
N THR A 111 13.01 2.77 -12.53
CA THR A 111 13.65 3.16 -13.77
C THR A 111 13.64 4.68 -13.83
N PRO A 112 14.68 5.33 -14.37
CA PRO A 112 14.76 6.78 -14.46
C PRO A 112 13.58 7.42 -15.24
N ASP A 113 12.81 6.64 -15.99
CA ASP A 113 11.66 7.11 -16.79
C ASP A 113 10.27 6.95 -16.12
N ALA A 114 10.18 6.46 -14.88
CA ALA A 114 8.88 6.35 -14.21
C ALA A 114 8.47 7.69 -13.57
N THR A 115 7.53 8.39 -14.20
CA THR A 115 6.84 9.58 -13.66
C THR A 115 6.39 9.38 -12.21
N PRO A 116 6.58 10.36 -11.31
CA PRO A 116 6.26 10.21 -9.89
C PRO A 116 4.75 10.24 -9.67
N SER A 117 4.13 9.08 -9.47
CA SER A 117 2.79 9.01 -8.89
C SER A 117 2.88 9.40 -7.40
N LEU A 118 2.21 10.51 -7.08
CA LEU A 118 2.15 11.22 -5.80
C LEU A 118 1.72 10.37 -4.59
N PRO A 119 2.00 10.84 -3.36
CA PRO A 119 1.99 10.02 -2.15
C PRO A 119 0.57 9.77 -1.64
N ASN A 120 0.32 8.51 -1.25
CA ASN A 120 -0.85 8.14 -0.45
C ASN A 120 -0.81 8.91 0.89
N VAL A 121 -1.72 9.87 1.05
CA VAL A 121 -1.95 10.57 2.31
C VAL A 121 -2.31 9.54 3.38
N LYS A 122 -1.45 9.40 4.39
CA LYS A 122 -1.74 8.62 5.59
C LYS A 122 -2.54 9.51 6.54
N ILE A 123 -3.84 9.25 6.67
CA ILE A 123 -4.63 9.79 7.78
C ILE A 123 -4.53 8.77 8.92
N GLU A 124 -3.76 9.11 9.95
CA GLU A 124 -3.73 8.39 11.23
C GLU A 124 -4.90 8.88 12.09
N ILE A 125 -5.96 8.09 12.19
CA ILE A 125 -6.99 8.29 13.23
C ILE A 125 -6.44 7.60 14.48
N VAL A 126 -5.98 8.41 15.43
CA VAL A 126 -5.68 8.00 16.81
C VAL A 126 -7.02 7.94 17.53
N SER A 127 -7.48 6.73 17.84
CA SER A 127 -8.55 6.53 18.82
C SER A 127 -7.87 6.26 20.14
N ASP A 128 -7.74 7.31 20.95
CA ASP A 128 -7.50 7.19 22.38
C ASP A 128 -8.62 7.99 23.04
N SER A 129 -9.42 7.32 23.86
CA SER A 129 -10.49 7.95 24.62
C SER A 129 -10.49 7.29 25.98
N GLU A 130 -9.64 7.84 26.85
CA GLU A 130 -9.87 7.80 28.29
C GLU A 130 -11.11 8.67 28.56
N GLU A 131 -12.09 8.08 29.25
CA GLU A 131 -13.27 8.79 29.73
C GLU A 131 -12.83 9.93 30.66
N SER A 132 -13.15 11.16 30.28
CA SER A 132 -13.17 12.29 31.19
C SER A 132 -14.40 13.12 30.86
N GLU A 133 -15.39 13.03 31.74
CA GLU A 133 -16.59 13.86 31.71
C GLU A 133 -16.21 15.33 31.80
N SER A 134 -16.43 16.07 30.71
CA SER A 134 -16.40 17.54 30.73
C SER A 134 -17.76 18.06 30.31
N ASN A 135 -18.39 18.85 31.19
CA ASN A 135 -19.68 19.51 31.01
C ASN A 135 -19.78 20.25 29.68
N VAL A 136 -20.57 19.72 28.74
CA VAL A 136 -20.87 20.36 27.45
C VAL A 136 -22.12 21.21 27.61
N THR A 137 -22.00 22.52 27.39
CA THR A 137 -23.12 23.46 27.33
C THR A 137 -24.04 23.13 26.13
N GLU A 138 -25.34 23.35 26.32
CA GLU A 138 -26.42 22.89 25.43
C GLU A 138 -26.26 23.34 23.96
N ASN A 139 -25.65 24.51 23.73
CA ASN A 139 -25.38 25.03 22.37
C ASN A 139 -24.38 24.19 21.56
N ASN A 140 -23.46 23.45 22.20
CA ASN A 140 -22.45 22.67 21.48
C ASN A 140 -22.94 21.26 21.09
N LYS A 141 -24.10 20.83 21.63
CA LYS A 141 -24.61 19.47 21.43
C LYS A 141 -25.22 19.29 20.04
N GLU A 142 -25.92 20.30 19.53
CA GLU A 142 -26.52 20.26 18.19
C GLU A 142 -25.46 20.27 17.10
N ASP A 143 -24.40 21.06 17.26
CA ASP A 143 -23.25 21.08 16.34
C ASP A 143 -22.51 19.75 16.35
N LEU A 144 -22.31 19.14 17.53
CA LEU A 144 -21.69 17.82 17.63
C LEU A 144 -22.53 16.74 16.95
N GLN A 145 -23.86 16.79 17.12
CA GLN A 145 -24.78 15.86 16.47
C GLN A 145 -24.82 16.04 14.95
N SER A 146 -24.75 17.29 14.47
CA SER A 146 -24.66 17.60 13.05
C SER A 146 -23.36 17.07 12.43
N LEU A 147 -22.23 17.21 13.13
CA LEU A 147 -20.94 16.67 12.71
C LEU A 147 -20.95 15.13 12.66
N ILE A 148 -21.52 14.47 13.67
CA ILE A 148 -21.65 12.99 13.70
C ILE A 148 -22.46 12.51 12.49
N ARG A 149 -23.64 13.11 12.23
CA ARG A 149 -24.47 12.76 11.07
C ARG A 149 -23.74 12.98 9.74
N THR A 150 -22.94 14.04 9.66
CA THR A 150 -22.14 14.33 8.45
C THR A 150 -21.04 13.29 8.24
N ILE A 151 -20.38 12.85 9.32
CA ILE A 151 -19.35 11.80 9.28
C ILE A 151 -19.97 10.45 8.88
N GLU A 152 -21.14 10.10 9.41
CA GLU A 152 -21.86 8.88 9.04
C GLU A 152 -22.23 8.87 7.54
N LYS A 153 -22.74 9.99 7.03
CA LYS A 153 -23.08 10.15 5.60
C LYS A 153 -21.84 10.02 4.71
N LEU A 154 -20.72 10.64 5.09
CA LEU A 154 -19.45 10.53 4.36
C LEU A 154 -18.88 9.11 4.41
N SER A 155 -19.00 8.43 5.55
CA SER A 155 -18.61 7.02 5.72
C SER A 155 -19.40 6.11 4.79
N GLU A 156 -20.70 6.31 4.68
CA GLU A 156 -21.58 5.53 3.80
C GLU A 156 -21.27 5.76 2.30
N GLN A 157 -20.99 7.01 1.92
CA GLN A 157 -20.53 7.35 0.57
C GLN A 157 -19.15 6.79 0.23
N LEU A 158 -18.25 6.68 1.22
CA LEU A 158 -16.94 6.06 1.03
C LEU A 158 -17.03 4.53 1.00
N LYS A 159 -17.90 3.90 1.80
CA LYS A 159 -18.15 2.45 1.71
C LYS A 159 -18.60 2.08 0.30
N THR A 160 -19.58 2.77 -0.27
CA THR A 160 -20.06 2.49 -1.63
C THR A 160 -19.01 2.74 -2.74
N ARG A 161 -18.09 3.68 -2.54
CA ARG A 161 -16.92 3.87 -3.44
C ARG A 161 -15.79 2.84 -3.23
N THR A 162 -15.68 2.25 -2.05
CA THR A 162 -14.57 1.34 -1.69
C THR A 162 -14.97 -0.14 -1.76
N THR A 163 -16.28 -0.46 -1.82
CA THR A 163 -16.80 -1.84 -1.87
C THR A 163 -16.95 -2.41 -3.26
N ARG A 164 -16.85 -1.63 -4.34
CA ARG A 164 -16.67 -2.22 -5.67
C ARG A 164 -15.28 -2.86 -5.70
N LYS A 165 -15.25 -4.19 -5.69
CA LYS A 165 -14.06 -4.97 -6.00
C LYS A 165 -13.64 -4.54 -7.42
N GLN A 166 -12.51 -3.86 -7.54
CA GLN A 166 -11.95 -3.53 -8.84
C GLN A 166 -11.69 -4.84 -9.59
N ASP A 167 -12.39 -5.05 -10.69
CA ASP A 167 -12.32 -6.27 -11.48
C ASP A 167 -11.53 -6.07 -12.79
N VAL A 168 -11.41 -7.13 -13.58
CA VAL A 168 -10.66 -7.10 -14.84
C VAL A 168 -11.24 -6.11 -15.86
N PHE A 169 -12.53 -5.79 -15.75
CA PHE A 169 -13.21 -4.83 -16.62
C PHE A 169 -12.96 -3.39 -16.16
N ASP A 170 -12.81 -3.16 -14.85
CA ASP A 170 -12.38 -1.86 -14.33
C ASP A 170 -10.95 -1.50 -14.77
N ASP A 171 -10.03 -2.47 -14.79
CA ASP A 171 -8.67 -2.26 -15.27
C ASP A 171 -8.65 -1.98 -16.78
N PHE A 172 -9.43 -2.72 -17.56
CA PHE A 172 -9.63 -2.46 -18.98
C PHE A 172 -10.25 -1.08 -19.24
N GLY A 173 -11.32 -0.74 -18.52
CA GLY A 173 -11.97 0.58 -18.62
C GLY A 173 -11.02 1.72 -18.25
N THR A 174 -10.16 1.51 -17.24
CA THR A 174 -9.12 2.47 -16.84
C THR A 174 -8.08 2.64 -17.93
N TYR A 175 -7.63 1.55 -18.56
CA TYR A 175 -6.70 1.60 -19.68
C TYR A 175 -7.30 2.33 -20.89
N VAL A 176 -8.53 1.99 -21.29
CA VAL A 176 -9.27 2.66 -22.36
C VAL A 176 -9.41 4.16 -22.08
N ALA A 177 -9.77 4.52 -20.84
CA ALA A 177 -9.88 5.92 -20.44
C ALA A 177 -8.54 6.65 -20.51
N SER A 178 -7.44 5.99 -20.12
CA SER A 178 -6.08 6.54 -20.24
C SER A 178 -5.71 6.78 -21.70
N VAL A 179 -6.02 5.84 -22.60
CA VAL A 179 -5.77 5.96 -24.04
C VAL A 179 -6.56 7.13 -24.62
N LEU A 180 -7.86 7.24 -24.33
CA LEU A 180 -8.70 8.35 -24.81
C LEU A 180 -8.19 9.72 -24.33
N ARG A 181 -7.69 9.81 -23.08
CA ARG A 181 -7.11 11.06 -22.54
C ARG A 181 -5.79 11.44 -23.20
N SER A 182 -5.07 10.49 -23.80
CA SER A 182 -3.81 10.77 -24.52
C SER A 182 -4.02 11.27 -25.95
N LEU A 183 -5.25 11.19 -26.48
CA LEU A 183 -5.60 11.66 -27.81
C LEU A 183 -6.15 13.09 -27.79
N PRO A 184 -6.10 13.83 -28.91
CA PRO A 184 -6.82 15.09 -29.05
C PRO A 184 -8.32 14.92 -28.74
N SER A 185 -8.91 15.87 -28.01
CA SER A 185 -10.28 15.79 -27.49
C SER A 185 -11.31 15.42 -28.57
N GLU A 186 -11.20 16.02 -29.75
CA GLU A 186 -12.10 15.78 -30.88
C GLU A 186 -12.04 14.32 -31.39
N ARG A 187 -10.84 13.73 -31.44
CA ARG A 187 -10.66 12.31 -31.80
C ARG A 187 -11.16 11.38 -30.71
N ALA A 188 -10.91 11.70 -29.44
CA ALA A 188 -11.39 10.91 -28.32
C ALA A 188 -12.93 10.85 -28.27
N MET A 189 -13.59 11.99 -28.47
CA MET A 189 -15.06 12.08 -28.52
C MET A 189 -15.65 11.30 -29.70
N ALA A 190 -15.03 11.36 -30.87
CA ALA A 190 -15.47 10.59 -32.05
C ALA A 190 -15.29 9.06 -31.90
N LEU A 191 -14.39 8.61 -31.02
CA LEU A 191 -14.12 7.19 -30.77
C LEU A 191 -15.05 6.56 -29.73
N GLN A 192 -15.60 7.35 -28.79
CA GLN A 192 -16.54 6.85 -27.78
C GLN A 192 -17.73 6.06 -28.37
N PRO A 193 -18.49 6.59 -29.35
CA PRO A 193 -19.63 5.86 -29.90
C PRO A 193 -19.21 4.59 -30.66
N LYS A 194 -18.01 4.57 -31.26
CA LYS A 194 -17.48 3.39 -31.95
C LYS A 194 -17.10 2.27 -30.98
N ILE A 195 -16.48 2.61 -29.85
CA ILE A 195 -16.15 1.66 -28.79
C ILE A 195 -17.42 1.06 -28.20
N ILE A 196 -18.44 1.88 -27.94
CA ILE A 196 -19.75 1.41 -27.45
C ILE A 196 -20.42 0.50 -28.48
N SER A 197 -20.38 0.88 -29.76
CA SER A 197 -20.92 0.03 -30.84
C SER A 197 -20.26 -1.34 -30.88
N LEU A 198 -18.93 -1.42 -30.72
CA LEU A 198 -18.21 -2.71 -30.72
C LEU A 198 -18.62 -3.61 -29.55
N ILE A 199 -18.85 -3.02 -28.37
CA ILE A 199 -19.32 -3.77 -27.19
C ILE A 199 -20.72 -4.33 -27.45
N ASN A 200 -21.61 -3.54 -28.05
CA ASN A 200 -22.98 -3.95 -28.35
C ASN A 200 -23.08 -4.89 -29.57
N SER A 201 -22.13 -4.82 -30.51
CA SER A 201 -22.06 -5.71 -31.67
C SER A 201 -21.54 -7.13 -31.33
N SER A 202 -21.13 -7.38 -30.09
CA SER A 202 -20.54 -8.65 -29.66
C SER A 202 -21.57 -9.75 -29.30
N ASP A 203 -22.88 -9.50 -29.50
CA ASP A 203 -23.93 -10.51 -29.29
C ASP A 203 -23.81 -11.75 -30.20
N ASP A 204 -22.97 -11.71 -31.24
CA ASP A 204 -22.70 -12.81 -32.17
C ASP A 204 -21.61 -13.80 -31.73
N ILE A 205 -20.90 -13.56 -30.61
CA ILE A 205 -19.80 -14.44 -30.15
C ILE A 205 -20.32 -15.75 -29.51
N LYS A 206 -21.64 -15.91 -29.37
CA LYS A 206 -22.27 -17.11 -28.77
C LYS A 206 -22.11 -18.42 -29.58
N ASN A 207 -21.48 -18.42 -30.75
CA ASN A 207 -21.44 -19.60 -31.63
C ASN A 207 -20.07 -20.26 -31.87
N GLU A 208 -19.01 -19.88 -31.16
CA GLU A 208 -17.68 -20.47 -31.41
C GLU A 208 -17.10 -21.31 -30.25
N TYR A 209 -17.87 -21.54 -29.19
CA TYR A 209 -17.46 -22.38 -28.05
C TYR A 209 -18.60 -23.26 -27.51
N SER A 210 -19.42 -23.84 -28.39
CA SER A 210 -20.25 -25.02 -28.08
C SER A 210 -19.76 -26.23 -28.85
#